data_AF-A0A0F9K4B8-F1
#
_entry.id   AF-A0A0F9K4B8-F1
#
_cell.length_a   1.000
_cell.length_b   1.000
_cell.length_c   1.000
_cell.angle_alpha   90.00
_cell.angle_beta   90.00
_cell.angle_gamma   90.00
#
_symmetry.space_group_name_H-M   'P 1'
#
loop_
_entity.id
_entity.type
_entity.pdbx_description
1 polymer ?
#
loop_
_entity_poly.entity_id
_entity_poly.type
_entity_poly.pdbx_seq_one_letter_code
_entity_poly.pdbx_strand_id
1 'polypeptide(L)'
;MPENKVRKYFKLIEAWAWCDICEDMIALNIDKNEIIDGLQMSIYTKEYKHSNQTPDLEDSDDLSGEEHTIYIYINDDYEITGVKSFFGESPSTEDIGAETLQAGGEVRIPVIVKDISPMAVQLGMLTKEQFKVLKICDGMNTIEQVASTAQKTIEEIEEMMEQLRKKGLVKVIKRT
;
A
#
# COMPACT_ATOMS: atom_id res chain seq x y z
N MET A 1 4.60 12.78 10.61
CA MET A 1 3.87 12.66 9.34
C MET A 1 2.50 13.30 9.50
N PRO A 2 2.08 14.18 8.58
CA PRO A 2 0.71 14.67 8.55
C PRO A 2 -0.27 13.52 8.23
N GLU A 3 -1.47 13.60 8.76
CA GLU A 3 -2.53 12.62 8.50
C GLU A 3 -3.09 12.78 7.09
N ASN A 4 -3.22 11.67 6.37
CA ASN A 4 -3.95 11.60 5.11
C ASN A 4 -5.41 12.04 5.32
N LYS A 5 -6.00 12.72 4.33
CA LYS A 5 -7.36 13.28 4.46
C LYS A 5 -8.20 12.95 3.23
N VAL A 6 -9.49 12.75 3.44
CA VAL A 6 -10.45 12.58 2.36
C VAL A 6 -11.64 13.50 2.56
N ARG A 7 -12.03 14.20 1.48
CA ARG A 7 -13.34 14.84 1.38
C ARG A 7 -14.22 14.07 0.42
N LYS A 8 -15.39 13.67 0.89
CA LYS A 8 -16.33 12.83 0.13
C LYS A 8 -17.39 13.72 -0.50
N TYR A 9 -17.48 13.68 -1.82
CA TYR A 9 -18.56 14.32 -2.58
C TYR A 9 -19.53 13.25 -3.11
N PHE A 10 -20.59 13.69 -3.78
CA PHE A 10 -21.61 12.76 -4.29
C PHE A 10 -21.01 11.76 -5.30
N LYS A 11 -20.23 12.25 -6.29
CA LYS A 11 -19.67 11.40 -7.36
C LYS A 11 -18.18 11.08 -7.23
N LEU A 12 -17.43 11.85 -6.46
CA LEU A 12 -15.98 11.72 -6.34
C LEU A 12 -15.53 11.86 -4.89
N ILE A 13 -14.28 11.50 -4.65
CA ILE A 13 -13.54 11.92 -3.46
C ILE A 13 -12.39 12.83 -3.84
N GLU A 14 -12.10 13.80 -2.98
CA GLU A 14 -10.85 14.57 -3.01
C GLU A 14 -9.95 13.96 -1.94
N ALA A 15 -8.96 13.19 -2.39
CA ALA A 15 -7.98 12.51 -1.56
C ALA A 15 -6.74 13.40 -1.42
N TRP A 16 -6.25 13.54 -0.19
CA TRP A 16 -5.01 14.21 0.15
C TRP A 16 -4.09 13.16 0.75
N ALA A 17 -3.08 12.77 0.00
CA ALA A 17 -2.13 11.72 0.35
C ALA A 17 -0.73 12.31 0.54
N TRP A 18 -0.09 12.01 1.66
CA TRP A 18 1.29 12.41 1.91
C TRP A 18 2.26 11.65 0.99
N CYS A 19 3.11 12.36 0.28
CA CYS A 19 4.18 11.79 -0.52
C CYS A 19 5.52 12.02 0.20
N ASP A 20 6.22 10.95 0.57
CA ASP A 20 7.51 11.04 1.26
C ASP A 20 8.63 11.59 0.35
N ILE A 21 8.46 11.49 -0.98
CA ILE A 21 9.41 12.05 -1.95
C ILE A 21 9.23 13.58 -2.08
N CYS A 22 7.99 14.05 -2.16
CA CYS A 22 7.72 15.50 -2.25
C CYS A 22 7.81 16.22 -0.90
N GLU A 23 7.77 15.48 0.21
CA GLU A 23 7.51 16.00 1.55
C GLU A 23 6.27 16.94 1.61
N ASP A 24 5.25 16.61 0.81
CA ASP A 24 4.01 17.41 0.70
C ASP A 24 2.76 16.53 0.47
N MET A 25 1.58 17.14 0.67
CA MET A 25 0.28 16.54 0.43
C MET A 25 -0.13 16.64 -1.03
N ILE A 26 -0.29 15.50 -1.66
CA ILE A 26 -0.76 15.39 -3.04
C ILE A 26 -2.28 15.29 -3.04
N ALA A 27 -2.92 16.27 -3.69
CA ALA A 27 -4.36 16.30 -3.87
C ALA A 27 -4.75 15.64 -5.21
N LEU A 28 -5.70 14.70 -5.15
CA LEU A 28 -6.24 14.04 -6.34
C LEU A 28 -7.76 13.81 -6.20
N ASN A 29 -8.45 13.94 -7.33
CA ASN A 29 -9.88 13.65 -7.44
C ASN A 29 -10.07 12.26 -8.04
N ILE A 30 -10.81 11.39 -7.34
CA ILE A 30 -11.06 10.01 -7.77
C ILE A 30 -12.56 9.78 -7.87
N ASP A 31 -13.03 9.25 -9.00
CA ASP A 31 -14.44 8.91 -9.19
C ASP A 31 -14.82 7.74 -8.27
N LYS A 32 -15.96 7.85 -7.58
CA LYS A 32 -16.42 6.76 -6.71
C LYS A 32 -16.75 5.49 -7.49
N ASN A 33 -17.19 5.60 -8.74
CA ASN A 33 -17.43 4.43 -9.60
C ASN A 33 -16.11 3.74 -9.94
N GLU A 34 -15.03 4.48 -10.19
CA GLU A 34 -13.69 3.90 -10.37
C GLU A 34 -13.29 3.07 -9.15
N ILE A 35 -13.51 3.62 -7.95
CA ILE A 35 -13.21 2.94 -6.68
C ILE A 35 -14.09 1.70 -6.52
N ILE A 36 -15.39 1.79 -6.79
CA ILE A 36 -16.35 0.67 -6.68
C ILE A 36 -16.01 -0.45 -7.68
N ASP A 37 -15.69 -0.10 -8.92
CA ASP A 37 -15.37 -1.07 -9.98
C ASP A 37 -14.02 -1.74 -9.71
N GLY A 38 -13.07 -1.01 -9.13
CA GLY A 38 -11.76 -1.51 -8.71
C GLY A 38 -11.74 -2.20 -7.35
N LEU A 39 -12.78 -2.03 -6.52
CA LEU A 39 -12.92 -2.63 -5.20
C LEU A 39 -13.14 -4.14 -5.33
N GLN A 40 -12.05 -4.91 -5.40
CA GLN A 40 -12.11 -6.36 -5.26
C GLN A 40 -12.25 -6.72 -3.78
N MET A 41 -13.43 -6.46 -3.21
CA MET A 41 -13.89 -6.79 -1.85
C MET A 41 -13.34 -6.02 -0.65
N SER A 42 -12.43 -5.05 -0.79
CA SER A 42 -12.13 -4.14 0.34
C SER A 42 -11.18 -2.98 0.12
N ILE A 43 -10.17 -3.14 -0.74
CA ILE A 43 -9.13 -2.15 -0.94
C ILE A 43 -9.00 -1.96 -2.44
N TYR A 44 -9.08 -0.70 -2.85
CA TYR A 44 -8.75 -0.22 -4.18
C TYR A 44 -7.40 0.49 -4.09
N THR A 45 -6.47 0.17 -4.98
CA THR A 45 -5.17 0.84 -5.06
C THR A 45 -5.19 1.81 -6.24
N LYS A 46 -5.07 3.11 -5.95
CA LYS A 46 -4.87 4.13 -6.98
C LYS A 46 -3.38 4.32 -7.21
N GLU A 47 -2.94 4.07 -8.44
CA GLU A 47 -1.65 4.55 -8.93
C GLU A 47 -1.80 5.99 -9.43
N TYR A 48 -0.91 6.88 -9.00
CA TYR A 48 -0.86 8.26 -9.47
C TYR A 48 0.58 8.73 -9.65
N LYS A 49 0.90 9.18 -10.87
CA LYS A 49 2.21 9.76 -11.22
C LYS A 49 2.17 11.27 -11.06
N HIS A 50 3.19 11.83 -10.42
CA HIS A 50 3.31 13.26 -10.18
C HIS A 50 4.78 13.67 -10.02
N SER A 51 5.01 14.98 -9.91
CA SER A 51 6.28 15.56 -9.51
C SER A 51 6.04 16.79 -8.64
N ASN A 52 6.99 17.10 -7.76
CA ASN A 52 6.98 18.33 -7.00
C ASN A 52 7.08 19.52 -7.95
N GLN A 53 6.15 20.46 -7.83
CA GLN A 53 6.12 21.66 -8.67
C GLN A 53 7.12 22.73 -8.19
N THR A 54 7.60 22.59 -6.96
CA THR A 54 8.53 23.51 -6.31
C THR A 54 9.65 22.73 -5.62
N PRO A 55 10.50 21.99 -6.37
CA PRO A 55 11.67 21.35 -5.80
C PRO A 55 12.70 22.41 -5.37
N ASP A 56 13.48 22.09 -4.35
CA ASP A 56 14.63 22.87 -3.93
C ASP A 56 15.81 22.62 -4.89
N LEU A 57 15.97 23.52 -5.85
CA LEU A 57 17.04 23.43 -6.85
C LEU A 57 18.45 23.65 -6.26
N GLU A 58 18.55 24.13 -5.01
CA GLU A 58 19.84 24.30 -4.33
C GLU A 58 20.28 23.02 -3.58
N ASP A 59 19.34 22.11 -3.30
CA ASP A 59 19.64 20.81 -2.72
C ASP A 59 19.87 19.76 -3.82
N SER A 60 21.10 19.26 -3.93
CA SER A 60 21.45 18.24 -4.92
C SER A 60 20.82 16.87 -4.64
N ASP A 61 20.34 16.65 -3.41
CA ASP A 61 19.66 15.42 -3.01
C ASP A 61 18.13 15.52 -3.19
N ASP A 62 17.59 16.71 -3.49
CA ASP A 62 16.17 16.89 -3.81
C ASP A 62 15.85 16.44 -5.24
N LEU A 63 15.43 15.18 -5.34
CA LEU A 63 14.96 14.55 -6.59
C LEU A 63 13.44 14.65 -6.76
N SER A 64 12.73 15.38 -5.90
CA SER A 64 11.26 15.44 -5.91
C SER A 64 10.68 16.08 -7.17
N GLY A 65 11.48 16.89 -7.89
CA GLY A 65 11.12 17.46 -9.18
C GLY A 65 11.04 16.43 -10.31
N GLU A 66 11.60 15.23 -10.14
CA GLU A 66 11.49 14.13 -11.10
C GLU A 66 10.12 13.44 -11.02
N GLU A 67 9.66 12.83 -12.11
CA GLU A 67 8.40 12.07 -12.12
C GLU A 67 8.53 10.83 -11.22
N HIS A 68 7.60 10.70 -10.29
CA HIS A 68 7.52 9.57 -9.37
C HIS A 68 6.06 9.20 -9.11
N THR A 69 5.87 8.03 -8.52
CA THR A 69 4.56 7.40 -8.35
C THR A 69 4.19 7.38 -6.88
N ILE A 70 2.92 7.65 -6.59
CA ILE A 70 2.30 7.37 -5.29
C ILE A 70 1.18 6.33 -5.47
N TYR A 71 1.24 5.27 -4.66
CA TYR A 71 0.15 4.33 -4.47
C TYR A 71 -0.68 4.76 -3.27
N ILE A 72 -2.00 4.77 -3.46
CA ILE A 72 -2.95 5.17 -2.43
C ILE A 72 -3.93 4.02 -2.25
N TYR A 73 -3.92 3.42 -1.06
CA TYR A 73 -4.80 2.33 -0.69
C TYR A 73 -6.08 2.91 -0.08
N ILE A 74 -7.22 2.65 -0.73
CA ILE A 74 -8.52 3.23 -0.37
C ILE A 74 -9.48 2.10 -0.03
N ASN A 75 -10.12 2.19 1.13
CA ASN A 75 -11.07 1.17 1.57
C ASN A 75 -12.50 1.38 1.02
N ASP A 76 -13.41 0.49 1.39
CA ASP A 76 -14.83 0.52 1.03
C ASP A 76 -15.60 1.72 1.59
N ASP A 77 -15.08 2.37 2.63
CA ASP A 77 -15.60 3.62 3.18
C ASP A 77 -15.03 4.87 2.49
N TYR A 78 -14.21 4.70 1.45
CA TYR A 78 -13.46 5.77 0.77
C TYR A 78 -12.42 6.47 1.66
N GLU A 79 -11.90 5.82 2.68
CA GLU A 79 -10.81 6.33 3.51
C GLU A 79 -9.46 5.84 2.97
N ILE A 80 -8.43 6.68 3.07
CA ILE A 80 -7.05 6.31 2.75
C ILE A 80 -6.49 5.50 3.93
N THR A 81 -6.20 4.23 3.69
CA THR A 81 -5.65 3.32 4.70
C THR A 81 -4.12 3.26 4.66
N GLY A 82 -3.51 3.66 3.54
CA GLY A 82 -2.07 3.70 3.40
C GLY A 82 -1.65 4.45 2.14
N VAL A 83 -0.40 4.88 2.12
CA VAL A 83 0.24 5.54 0.97
C VAL A 83 1.66 4.99 0.81
N LYS A 84 2.16 4.94 -0.42
CA LYS A 84 3.54 4.57 -0.71
C LYS A 84 4.04 5.31 -1.94
N SER A 85 5.08 6.10 -1.79
CA SER A 85 5.76 6.80 -2.89
C SER A 85 7.05 6.10 -3.31
N PHE A 86 7.35 6.10 -4.60
CA PHE A 86 8.58 5.52 -5.17
C PHE A 86 8.90 6.10 -6.55
N PHE A 87 10.18 6.09 -6.93
CA PHE A 87 10.64 6.47 -8.27
C PHE A 87 10.55 5.30 -9.26
N GLY A 88 10.36 5.61 -10.55
CA GLY A 88 10.43 4.62 -11.63
C GLY A 88 9.27 3.62 -11.69
N GLU A 89 9.58 2.38 -12.07
CA GLU A 89 8.64 1.26 -11.98
C GLU A 89 8.44 0.82 -10.53
N SER A 90 7.39 0.04 -10.25
CA SER A 90 7.10 -0.41 -8.89
C SER A 90 8.32 -1.06 -8.23
N PRO A 91 8.62 -0.73 -6.96
CA PRO A 91 9.86 -1.14 -6.30
C PRO A 91 9.95 -2.66 -6.26
N SER A 92 11.15 -3.17 -6.52
CA SER A 92 11.41 -4.60 -6.42
C SER A 92 11.41 -5.02 -4.95
N THR A 93 11.26 -6.31 -4.68
CA THR A 93 11.32 -6.78 -3.29
C THR A 93 12.65 -6.42 -2.63
N GLU A 94 13.73 -6.35 -3.42
CA GLU A 94 15.11 -5.95 -3.08
C GLU A 94 15.20 -4.55 -2.46
N ASP A 95 14.40 -3.62 -2.96
CA ASP A 95 14.42 -2.22 -2.53
C ASP A 95 13.61 -2.00 -1.23
N ILE A 96 12.64 -2.88 -0.96
CA ILE A 96 11.78 -2.77 0.22
C ILE A 96 12.56 -3.03 1.50
N GLY A 97 12.56 -2.03 2.40
CA GLY A 97 13.20 -2.13 3.72
C GLY A 97 14.72 -2.02 3.68
N ALA A 98 15.31 -1.50 2.59
CA ALA A 98 16.75 -1.33 2.45
C ALA A 98 17.38 -0.55 3.63
N GLU A 99 16.72 0.50 4.11
CA GLU A 99 17.15 1.27 5.29
C GLU A 99 17.17 0.42 6.56
N THR A 100 16.16 -0.42 6.76
CA THR A 100 16.08 -1.34 7.91
C THR A 100 17.21 -2.36 7.85
N LEU A 101 17.56 -2.87 6.66
CA LEU A 101 18.71 -3.77 6.48
C LEU A 101 20.04 -3.06 6.75
N GLN A 102 20.20 -1.82 6.30
CA GLN A 102 21.40 -1.02 6.57
C GLN A 102 21.57 -0.74 8.08
N ALA A 103 20.46 -0.62 8.81
CA ALA A 103 20.44 -0.52 10.26
C ALA A 103 20.63 -1.87 11.00
N GLY A 104 20.83 -2.98 10.27
CA GLY A 104 21.02 -4.32 10.82
C GLY A 104 19.74 -4.99 11.33
N GLY A 105 18.57 -4.53 10.89
CA GLY A 105 17.27 -5.08 11.24
C GLY A 105 16.80 -6.21 10.31
N GLU A 106 15.84 -7.02 10.78
CA GLU A 106 15.17 -8.03 9.94
C GLU A 106 14.04 -7.39 9.13
N VAL A 107 14.03 -7.62 7.83
CA VAL A 107 12.95 -7.20 6.92
C VAL A 107 12.12 -8.40 6.51
N ARG A 108 10.80 -8.27 6.62
CA ARG A 108 9.82 -9.34 6.37
C ARG A 108 8.78 -8.84 5.38
N ILE A 109 8.79 -9.39 4.17
CA ILE A 109 7.97 -8.93 3.03
C ILE A 109 7.01 -10.05 2.64
N PRO A 110 5.70 -9.91 2.91
CA PRO A 110 4.70 -10.86 2.42
C PRO A 110 4.39 -10.62 0.93
N VAL A 111 4.37 -11.72 0.17
CA VAL A 111 4.09 -11.75 -1.26
C VAL A 111 3.00 -12.79 -1.54
N ILE A 112 1.94 -12.38 -2.23
CA ILE A 112 0.95 -13.31 -2.80
C ILE A 112 1.62 -14.16 -3.88
N VAL A 113 1.45 -15.49 -3.81
CA VAL A 113 2.06 -16.42 -4.78
C VAL A 113 1.10 -16.99 -5.82
N LYS A 114 -0.19 -16.67 -5.72
CA LYS A 114 -1.23 -17.09 -6.67
C LYS A 114 -2.37 -16.10 -6.67
N ASP A 115 -3.00 -15.89 -7.82
CA ASP A 115 -4.20 -15.07 -7.89
C ASP A 115 -5.32 -15.63 -7.01
N ILE A 116 -5.94 -14.74 -6.25
CA ILE A 116 -6.98 -15.09 -5.29
C ILE A 116 -8.28 -14.47 -5.74
N SER A 117 -9.17 -15.33 -6.23
CA SER A 117 -10.51 -14.91 -6.65
C SER A 117 -11.33 -14.45 -5.43
N PRO A 118 -12.15 -13.39 -5.56
CA PRO A 118 -13.17 -13.01 -4.58
C PRO A 118 -14.08 -14.17 -4.14
N MET A 119 -14.30 -15.16 -5.02
CA MET A 119 -15.08 -16.37 -4.73
C MET A 119 -14.51 -17.20 -3.57
N ALA A 120 -13.21 -17.10 -3.28
CA ALA A 120 -12.58 -17.80 -2.16
C ALA A 120 -13.22 -17.41 -0.81
N VAL A 121 -13.74 -16.19 -0.68
CA VAL A 121 -14.48 -15.77 0.53
C VAL A 121 -15.91 -16.30 0.52
N GLN A 122 -16.59 -16.29 -0.63
CA GLN A 122 -17.95 -16.82 -0.75
C GLN A 122 -18.00 -18.33 -0.46
N LEU A 123 -16.96 -19.06 -0.85
CA LEU A 123 -16.79 -20.48 -0.59
C LEU A 123 -16.27 -20.82 0.81
N GLY A 124 -16.07 -19.80 1.68
CA GLY A 124 -15.59 -19.98 3.05
C GLY A 124 -14.12 -20.42 3.17
N MET A 125 -13.34 -20.36 2.08
CA MET A 125 -11.91 -20.70 2.09
C MET A 125 -11.07 -19.61 2.76
N LEU A 126 -11.55 -18.36 2.70
CA LEU A 126 -10.93 -17.19 3.32
C LEU A 126 -11.99 -16.36 4.06
N THR A 127 -11.57 -15.72 5.15
CA THR A 127 -12.37 -14.65 5.75
C THR A 127 -12.25 -13.38 4.92
N LYS A 128 -13.19 -12.44 5.08
CA LYS A 128 -13.08 -11.11 4.46
C LYS A 128 -11.77 -10.42 4.87
N GLU A 129 -11.41 -10.49 6.15
CA GLU A 129 -10.18 -9.88 6.68
C GLU A 129 -8.92 -10.49 6.06
N GLN A 130 -8.84 -11.82 5.98
CA GLN A 130 -7.74 -12.51 5.31
C GLN A 130 -7.61 -12.05 3.86
N PHE A 131 -8.74 -11.90 3.16
CA PHE A 131 -8.75 -11.40 1.79
C PHE A 131 -8.29 -9.93 1.69
N LYS A 132 -8.69 -9.06 2.64
CA LYS A 132 -8.23 -7.66 2.69
C LYS A 132 -6.70 -7.60 2.83
N VAL A 133 -6.16 -8.34 3.80
CA VAL A 133 -4.71 -8.38 4.09
C VAL A 133 -3.94 -8.88 2.88
N LEU A 134 -4.42 -9.94 2.21
CA LEU A 134 -3.79 -10.48 1.01
C LEU A 134 -3.57 -9.40 -0.06
N LYS A 135 -4.54 -8.50 -0.29
CA LYS A 135 -4.41 -7.43 -1.29
C LYS A 135 -3.29 -6.42 -1.00
N ILE A 136 -2.83 -6.33 0.25
CA ILE A 136 -1.72 -5.46 0.68
C ILE A 136 -0.39 -6.23 0.64
N CYS A 137 -0.42 -7.58 0.64
CA CYS A 137 0.75 -8.45 0.50
C CYS A 137 1.23 -8.55 -0.95
N ASP A 138 1.37 -7.42 -1.63
CA ASP A 138 1.77 -7.27 -3.03
C ASP A 138 3.29 -7.37 -3.26
N GLY A 139 4.05 -7.66 -2.19
CA GLY A 139 5.51 -7.68 -2.22
C GLY A 139 6.17 -6.30 -2.17
N MET A 140 5.37 -5.23 -2.04
CA MET A 140 5.85 -3.86 -1.92
C MET A 140 5.75 -3.34 -0.49
N ASN A 141 5.20 -4.12 0.44
CA ASN A 141 5.00 -3.72 1.82
C ASN A 141 5.71 -4.69 2.78
N THR A 142 6.30 -4.19 3.86
CA THR A 142 6.74 -5.04 4.98
C THR A 142 5.57 -5.49 5.84
N ILE A 143 5.75 -6.47 6.72
CA ILE A 143 4.72 -6.89 7.70
C ILE A 143 4.22 -5.70 8.52
N GLU A 144 5.11 -4.81 8.93
CA GLU A 144 4.78 -3.61 9.70
C GLU A 144 3.90 -2.65 8.88
N GLN A 145 4.23 -2.45 7.60
CA GLN A 145 3.43 -1.63 6.68
C GLN A 145 2.07 -2.26 6.39
N VAL A 146 2.01 -3.59 6.21
CA VAL A 146 0.76 -4.33 6.07
C VAL A 146 -0.10 -4.20 7.31
N ALA A 147 0.48 -4.31 8.52
CA ALA A 147 -0.23 -4.13 9.79
C ALA A 147 -0.82 -2.72 9.92
N SER A 148 0.00 -1.70 9.65
CA SER A 148 -0.44 -0.30 9.64
C SER A 148 -1.60 -0.08 8.66
N THR A 149 -1.44 -0.54 7.41
CA THR A 149 -2.45 -0.36 6.34
C THR A 149 -3.73 -1.13 6.62
N ALA A 150 -3.62 -2.34 7.21
CA ALA A 150 -4.77 -3.15 7.59
C ALA A 150 -5.42 -2.71 8.92
N GLN A 151 -4.84 -1.71 9.62
CA GLN A 151 -5.24 -1.25 10.95
C GLN A 151 -5.30 -2.40 11.97
N LYS A 152 -4.25 -3.24 11.97
CA LYS A 152 -4.11 -4.41 12.84
C LYS A 152 -2.77 -4.40 13.56
N THR A 153 -2.65 -5.19 14.62
CA THR A 153 -1.35 -5.37 15.28
C THR A 153 -0.44 -6.26 14.43
N ILE A 154 0.88 -6.15 14.68
CA ILE A 154 1.88 -7.00 14.00
C ILE A 154 1.60 -8.47 14.32
N GLU A 155 1.24 -8.80 15.56
CA GLU A 155 0.95 -10.17 16.00
C GLU A 155 -0.26 -10.75 15.24
N GLU A 156 -1.33 -9.97 15.05
CA GLU A 156 -2.49 -10.39 14.27
C GLU A 156 -2.13 -10.67 12.80
N ILE A 157 -1.29 -9.81 12.20
CA ILE A 157 -0.81 -10.02 10.83
C ILE A 157 0.09 -11.24 10.75
N GLU A 158 1.00 -11.45 11.70
CA GLU A 158 1.87 -12.62 11.73
C GLU A 158 1.07 -13.93 11.85
N GLU A 159 0.06 -13.96 12.72
CA GLU A 159 -0.84 -15.12 12.82
C GLU A 159 -1.56 -15.37 11.50
N MET A 160 -2.08 -14.31 10.87
CA MET A 160 -2.69 -14.41 9.55
C MET A 160 -1.70 -14.87 8.48
N MET A 161 -0.47 -14.39 8.48
CA MET A 161 0.57 -14.82 7.54
C MET A 161 0.86 -16.30 7.70
N GLU A 162 0.91 -16.82 8.92
CA GLU A 162 1.10 -18.25 9.18
C GLU A 162 -0.07 -19.08 8.63
N GLN A 163 -1.31 -18.65 8.88
CA GLN A 163 -2.51 -19.31 8.35
C GLN A 163 -2.55 -19.29 6.82
N LEU A 164 -2.24 -18.15 6.21
CA LEU A 164 -2.23 -17.96 4.74
C LEU A 164 -1.07 -18.72 4.07
N ARG A 165 0.08 -18.81 4.72
CA ARG A 165 1.22 -19.62 4.27
C ARG A 165 0.89 -21.11 4.27
N LYS A 166 0.19 -21.62 5.30
CA LYS A 166 -0.30 -23.01 5.33
C LYS A 166 -1.28 -23.32 4.20
N LYS A 167 -2.06 -22.33 3.75
CA LYS A 167 -2.93 -22.41 2.55
C LYS A 167 -2.17 -22.25 1.23
N GLY A 168 -0.86 -22.00 1.28
CA GLY A 168 0.02 -21.77 0.14
C GLY A 168 -0.29 -20.47 -0.61
N LEU A 169 -0.95 -19.49 0.02
CA LEU A 169 -1.39 -18.24 -0.63
C LEU A 169 -0.35 -17.12 -0.53
N VAL A 170 0.48 -17.14 0.51
CA VAL A 170 1.49 -16.13 0.78
C VAL A 170 2.84 -16.80 1.05
N LYS A 171 3.91 -16.17 0.59
CA LYS A 171 5.27 -16.38 1.09
C LYS A 171 5.73 -15.12 1.81
N VAL A 172 6.47 -15.29 2.90
CA VAL A 172 7.14 -14.17 3.58
C VAL A 172 8.62 -14.29 3.26
N ILE A 173 9.13 -13.35 2.48
CA ILE A 173 10.56 -13.19 2.22
C ILE A 173 11.16 -12.58 3.49
N LYS A 174 12.23 -13.19 4.00
CA LYS A 174 12.97 -12.71 5.17
C LYS A 174 14.37 -12.31 4.74
N ARG A 175 14.83 -11.13 5.17
CA ARG A 175 16.19 -10.64 4.96
C ARG A 175 16.75 -10.08 6.26
N THR A 176 18.05 -10.25 6.44
CA THR A 176 18.85 -9.86 7.61
C THR A 176 20.21 -9.41 7.15
#